data_AF-A0A2A4YMX4-F1
#
_entry.id   AF-A0A2A4YMX4-F1
#
_cell.length_a   1.000
_cell.length_b   1.000
_cell.length_c   1.000
_cell.angle_alpha   90.00
_cell.angle_beta   90.00
_cell.angle_gamma   90.00
#
_symmetry.space_group_name_H-M   'P 1'
#
loop_
_entity.id
_entity.type
_entity.pdbx_description
1 polymer ?
#
loop_
_entity_poly.entity_id
_entity_poly.type
_entity_poly.pdbx_seq_one_letter_code
_entity_poly.pdbx_strand_id
1 'polypeptide(L)'
;MFVQVHKPLKLSGGDNKGSCSNLIDYLDKENKGKDYPDKDGFFNDEKDNISKIQAEKIIDKNSKGMEKKEVKFFMFSVNPSDKELQHLEKLVSNNYDKNNPKHLKQYQDKIKDYTKDVMNVYADSFTRKDKEGNDIKLTSNDFVYTAKLESTRKFKNTNKHVKYNKKIKKQIDSLEEKLELQPHRKEQIKSQIRDLEKLYLRQDKEGKVHTNNAGDIIKNGLKKTGRNHHSHVVVSKQSKSLWYKGERIIDGNGKMLINDYEKVKKARPISLSPGANSKGKSKKHKLNGKSISVGFNHEKFKENSGKLFSEKFNYKPLENEQYKPGVSNSVTQKIKGKSIGKAKGSIKGTIQNELRGEVAKVEEKVLRTISNPKAAAIKELKKKVKDILKATVLQK
;
A
#
# COMPACT_ATOMS: atom_id res chain seq x y z
N MET A 1 -5.63 13.78 3.67
CA MET A 1 -6.32 12.47 3.67
C MET A 1 -5.55 11.45 2.87
N PHE A 2 -5.42 10.20 3.34
CA PHE A 2 -4.73 9.15 2.60
C PHE A 2 -5.58 7.88 2.49
N VAL A 3 -6.01 7.54 1.27
CA VAL A 3 -6.58 6.22 0.96
C VAL A 3 -5.55 5.32 0.29
N GLN A 4 -5.54 4.04 0.64
CA GLN A 4 -4.59 3.08 0.09
C GLN A 4 -5.23 1.73 -0.18
N VAL A 5 -5.29 1.34 -1.46
CA VAL A 5 -5.59 -0.04 -1.86
C VAL A 5 -4.39 -0.94 -1.51
N HIS A 6 -4.66 -1.99 -0.74
CA HIS A 6 -3.66 -2.96 -0.34
C HIS A 6 -3.44 -4.01 -1.44
N LYS A 7 -2.22 -4.55 -1.52
CA LYS A 7 -1.89 -5.54 -2.53
C LYS A 7 -2.56 -6.89 -2.17
N PRO A 8 -3.26 -7.52 -3.12
CA PRO A 8 -3.94 -8.82 -2.98
C PRO A 8 -3.18 -9.89 -2.18
N LEU A 9 -1.91 -10.13 -2.52
CA LEU A 9 -1.10 -11.22 -1.96
C LEU A 9 -0.25 -10.81 -0.75
N LYS A 10 -0.47 -9.60 -0.21
CA LYS A 10 0.26 -9.05 0.95
C LYS A 10 -0.71 -8.39 1.91
N LEU A 11 -1.84 -9.02 2.18
CA LEU A 11 -2.75 -8.58 3.22
C LEU A 11 -2.21 -9.03 4.58
N SER A 12 -2.39 -8.18 5.59
CA SER A 12 -2.16 -8.60 6.97
C SER A 12 -3.36 -9.46 7.37
N GLY A 13 -3.12 -10.70 7.78
CA GLY A 13 -4.19 -11.68 8.01
C GLY A 13 -4.45 -12.65 6.84
N GLY A 14 -3.50 -12.88 5.93
CA GLY A 14 -3.60 -13.96 4.93
C GLY A 14 -3.55 -13.49 3.48
N ASP A 15 -3.78 -14.42 2.55
CA ASP A 15 -3.99 -14.06 1.15
C ASP A 15 -5.46 -13.66 0.92
N ASN A 16 -5.82 -13.41 -0.34
CA ASN A 16 -7.17 -13.03 -0.73
C ASN A 16 -7.83 -14.04 -1.66
N LYS A 17 -7.41 -15.30 -1.55
CA LYS A 17 -8.00 -16.46 -2.20
C LYS A 17 -8.77 -17.24 -1.14
N GLY A 18 -9.88 -17.87 -1.51
CA GLY A 18 -10.75 -18.52 -0.53
C GLY A 18 -11.48 -17.54 0.39
N SER A 19 -11.70 -17.93 1.63
CA SER A 19 -12.48 -17.17 2.62
C SER A 19 -11.74 -15.92 3.10
N CYS A 20 -12.48 -14.86 3.44
CA CYS A 20 -11.94 -13.68 4.10
C CYS A 20 -11.76 -13.82 5.62
N SER A 21 -12.06 -14.98 6.21
CA SER A 21 -12.00 -15.24 7.66
C SER A 21 -10.70 -14.77 8.32
N ASN A 22 -9.54 -15.20 7.81
CA ASN A 22 -8.24 -14.80 8.38
C ASN A 22 -8.03 -13.27 8.39
N LEU A 23 -8.55 -12.56 7.37
CA LEU A 23 -8.47 -11.10 7.32
C LEU A 23 -9.43 -10.47 8.32
N ILE A 24 -10.67 -10.96 8.39
CA ILE A 24 -11.67 -10.49 9.34
C ILE A 24 -11.20 -10.70 10.79
N ASP A 25 -10.60 -11.86 11.10
CA ASP A 25 -9.92 -12.17 12.36
C ASP A 25 -8.82 -11.17 12.68
N TYR A 26 -8.00 -10.84 11.68
CA TYR A 26 -6.93 -9.85 11.85
C TYR A 26 -7.47 -8.44 12.11
N LEU A 27 -8.56 -8.04 11.45
CA LEU A 27 -9.17 -6.72 11.65
C LEU A 27 -9.88 -6.62 13.00
N ASP A 28 -10.41 -7.72 13.53
CA ASP A 28 -11.10 -7.76 14.82
C ASP A 28 -10.14 -7.78 16.04
N LYS A 29 -8.82 -7.70 15.81
CA LYS A 29 -7.77 -7.75 16.85
C LYS A 29 -7.94 -6.75 18.00
N GLU A 30 -8.56 -5.59 17.77
CA GLU A 30 -8.76 -4.56 18.81
C GLU A 30 -9.91 -4.91 19.78
N ASN A 31 -10.74 -5.92 19.46
CA ASN A 31 -11.77 -6.44 20.36
C ASN A 31 -11.25 -7.56 21.29
N LYS A 32 -9.99 -8.00 21.15
CA LYS A 32 -9.41 -9.02 22.03
C LYS A 32 -9.32 -8.48 23.46
N GLY A 33 -9.90 -9.22 24.41
CA GLY A 33 -9.92 -8.85 25.84
C GLY A 33 -10.93 -7.77 26.20
N LYS A 34 -11.82 -7.38 25.27
CA LYS A 34 -12.99 -6.55 25.57
C LYS A 34 -14.22 -7.44 25.77
N ASP A 35 -15.11 -7.05 26.65
CA ASP A 35 -16.44 -7.64 26.80
C ASP A 35 -17.51 -6.79 26.11
N TYR A 36 -18.72 -7.33 25.96
CA TYR A 36 -19.85 -6.51 25.52
C TYR A 36 -20.26 -5.56 26.65
N PRO A 37 -20.65 -4.30 26.36
CA PRO A 37 -20.87 -3.71 25.04
C PRO A 37 -19.64 -3.02 24.39
N ASP A 38 -18.45 -3.11 24.98
CA ASP A 38 -17.25 -2.36 24.57
C ASP A 38 -16.60 -2.85 23.25
N LYS A 39 -17.13 -3.94 22.67
CA LYS A 39 -16.70 -4.44 21.37
C LYS A 39 -17.25 -3.57 20.24
N ASP A 40 -16.35 -3.09 19.39
CA ASP A 40 -16.73 -2.37 18.19
C ASP A 40 -17.14 -3.35 17.08
N GLY A 41 -18.27 -3.13 16.42
CA GLY A 41 -18.69 -3.93 15.26
C GLY A 41 -17.96 -3.55 13.96
N PHE A 42 -18.10 -4.40 12.94
CA PHE A 42 -17.92 -3.99 11.55
C PHE A 42 -19.12 -3.14 11.11
N PHE A 43 -18.98 -2.42 10.00
CA PHE A 43 -20.05 -1.59 9.45
C PHE A 43 -20.06 -1.57 7.92
N ASN A 44 -21.18 -1.18 7.33
CA ASN A 44 -21.34 -0.86 5.91
C ASN A 44 -22.48 0.18 5.75
N ASP A 45 -22.95 0.40 4.52
CA ASP A 45 -24.04 1.35 4.24
C ASP A 45 -25.37 0.99 4.95
N GLU A 46 -25.59 -0.29 5.28
CA GLU A 46 -26.85 -0.78 5.83
C GLU A 46 -26.83 -0.91 7.36
N LYS A 47 -25.68 -1.24 7.97
CA LYS A 47 -25.56 -1.59 9.40
C LYS A 47 -24.23 -1.15 9.99
N ASP A 48 -24.25 -0.65 11.24
CA ASP A 48 -23.05 -0.15 11.96
C ASP A 48 -22.50 -1.06 13.07
N ASN A 49 -23.16 -2.21 13.32
CA ASN A 49 -22.75 -3.20 14.32
C ASN A 49 -22.83 -4.64 13.80
N ILE A 50 -22.09 -4.90 12.73
CA ILE A 50 -21.99 -6.23 12.10
C ILE A 50 -20.97 -7.05 12.90
N SER A 51 -21.38 -8.22 13.38
CA SER A 51 -20.46 -9.11 14.10
C SER A 51 -19.38 -9.67 13.17
N LYS A 52 -18.25 -10.11 13.75
CA LYS A 52 -17.17 -10.77 13.00
C LYS A 52 -17.67 -11.87 12.05
N ILE A 53 -18.51 -12.78 12.55
CA ILE A 53 -19.07 -13.90 11.79
C ILE A 53 -20.00 -13.39 10.66
N GLN A 54 -20.78 -12.35 10.93
CA GLN A 54 -21.64 -11.76 9.91
C GLN A 54 -20.81 -11.07 8.82
N ALA A 55 -19.74 -10.36 9.19
CA ALA A 55 -18.88 -9.66 8.25
C ALA A 55 -18.20 -10.63 7.28
N GLU A 56 -17.69 -11.76 7.78
CA GLU A 56 -17.15 -12.84 6.96
C GLU A 56 -18.20 -13.37 5.97
N LYS A 57 -19.39 -13.74 6.48
CA LYS A 57 -20.48 -14.27 5.66
C LYS A 57 -20.93 -13.32 4.57
N ILE A 58 -20.96 -12.00 4.83
CA ILE A 58 -21.35 -10.98 3.85
C ILE A 58 -20.41 -11.02 2.64
N ILE A 59 -19.10 -11.03 2.88
CA ILE A 59 -18.10 -11.03 1.80
C ILE A 59 -18.06 -12.38 1.09
N ASP A 60 -17.99 -13.48 1.84
CA ASP A 60 -17.78 -14.82 1.27
C ASP A 60 -18.96 -15.32 0.44
N LYS A 61 -20.20 -14.97 0.82
CA LYS A 61 -21.41 -15.28 0.03
C LYS A 61 -21.34 -14.69 -1.37
N ASN A 62 -20.65 -13.56 -1.55
CA ASN A 62 -20.47 -12.92 -2.85
C ASN A 62 -19.23 -13.43 -3.60
N SER A 63 -18.87 -14.70 -3.41
CA SER A 63 -17.81 -15.40 -4.15
C SER A 63 -18.28 -16.71 -4.79
N LYS A 64 -19.59 -16.93 -4.84
CA LYS A 64 -20.19 -18.14 -5.42
C LYS A 64 -19.83 -18.26 -6.91
N GLY A 65 -19.41 -19.45 -7.33
CA GLY A 65 -19.01 -19.72 -8.71
C GLY A 65 -17.59 -19.30 -9.07
N MET A 66 -16.79 -18.82 -8.11
CA MET A 66 -15.37 -18.51 -8.32
C MET A 66 -14.47 -19.70 -7.97
N GLU A 67 -13.38 -19.87 -8.71
CA GLU A 67 -12.41 -20.95 -8.44
C GLU A 67 -11.61 -20.69 -7.17
N LYS A 68 -11.08 -21.77 -6.56
CA LYS A 68 -10.29 -21.68 -5.30
C LYS A 68 -9.05 -20.78 -5.42
N LYS A 69 -8.39 -20.78 -6.58
CA LYS A 69 -7.14 -20.03 -6.83
C LYS A 69 -7.36 -18.55 -7.17
N GLU A 70 -8.60 -18.14 -7.40
CA GLU A 70 -8.92 -16.77 -7.78
C GLU A 70 -8.92 -15.83 -6.58
N VAL A 71 -8.49 -14.59 -6.83
CA VAL A 71 -8.71 -13.48 -5.91
C VAL A 71 -10.20 -13.28 -5.74
N LYS A 72 -10.70 -13.27 -4.49
CA LYS A 72 -12.13 -13.14 -4.15
C LYS A 72 -12.50 -11.81 -3.51
N PHE A 73 -11.57 -11.15 -2.84
CA PHE A 73 -11.80 -9.86 -2.19
C PHE A 73 -10.55 -8.99 -2.22
N PHE A 74 -10.74 -7.71 -1.92
CA PHE A 74 -9.70 -6.69 -1.81
C PHE A 74 -9.86 -5.93 -0.51
N MET A 75 -8.79 -5.25 -0.09
CA MET A 75 -8.84 -4.34 1.05
C MET A 75 -8.25 -2.99 0.66
N PHE A 76 -8.87 -1.92 1.12
CA PHE A 76 -8.23 -0.61 1.18
C PHE A 76 -8.35 -0.02 2.60
N SER A 77 -7.54 0.98 2.89
CA SER A 77 -7.65 1.73 4.15
C SER A 77 -7.96 3.19 3.89
N VAL A 78 -8.76 3.78 4.76
CA VAL A 78 -9.04 5.20 4.85
C VAL A 78 -8.27 5.74 6.04
N ASN A 79 -7.30 6.62 5.77
CA ASN A 79 -6.35 7.09 6.77
C ASN A 79 -6.38 8.62 6.86
N PRO A 80 -7.29 9.18 7.67
CA PRO A 80 -7.19 10.59 8.03
C PRO A 80 -5.87 10.85 8.76
N SER A 81 -5.32 12.04 8.54
CA SER A 81 -4.14 12.57 9.22
C SER A 81 -4.49 13.05 10.63
N ASP A 82 -3.49 13.29 11.47
CA ASP A 82 -3.70 13.79 12.83
C ASP A 82 -4.50 15.11 12.84
N LYS A 83 -4.23 16.03 11.91
CA LYS A 83 -4.96 17.30 11.81
C LYS A 83 -6.40 17.14 11.33
N GLU A 84 -6.64 16.20 10.41
CA GLU A 84 -8.00 15.86 9.97
C GLU A 84 -8.80 15.25 11.12
N LEU A 85 -8.19 14.35 11.90
CA LEU A 85 -8.83 13.79 13.10
C LEU A 85 -9.09 14.88 14.15
N GLN A 86 -8.13 15.78 14.36
CA GLN A 86 -8.32 16.95 15.25
C GLN A 86 -9.47 17.84 14.80
N HIS A 87 -9.62 18.05 13.49
CA HIS A 87 -10.74 18.81 12.94
C HIS A 87 -12.08 18.13 13.24
N LEU A 88 -12.16 16.80 13.08
CA LEU A 88 -13.36 16.05 13.43
C LEU A 88 -13.70 16.14 14.93
N GLU A 89 -12.72 16.11 15.82
CA GLU A 89 -12.92 16.33 17.27
C GLU A 89 -13.57 17.71 17.52
N LYS A 90 -13.04 18.77 16.88
CA LYS A 90 -13.59 20.13 17.00
C LYS A 90 -15.02 20.26 16.46
N LEU A 91 -15.35 19.53 15.39
CA LEU A 91 -16.72 19.48 14.85
C LEU A 91 -17.71 18.75 15.77
N VAL A 92 -17.22 17.97 16.74
CA VAL A 92 -18.05 17.34 17.76
C VAL A 92 -18.24 18.28 18.94
N SER A 93 -17.14 18.86 19.45
CA SER A 93 -17.17 19.82 20.54
C SER A 93 -15.87 20.64 20.57
N ASN A 94 -15.97 21.92 20.93
CA ASN A 94 -14.80 22.77 21.19
C ASN A 94 -13.93 22.20 22.33
N ASN A 95 -14.58 21.56 23.32
CA ASN A 95 -13.93 20.88 24.44
C ASN A 95 -14.14 19.37 24.29
N TYR A 96 -13.74 18.82 23.14
CA TYR A 96 -13.80 17.38 22.90
C TYR A 96 -13.09 16.61 24.02
N ASP A 97 -13.78 15.61 24.55
CA ASP A 97 -13.27 14.71 25.58
C ASP A 97 -13.45 13.28 25.09
N LYS A 98 -12.33 12.57 24.92
CA LYS A 98 -12.29 11.17 24.49
C LYS A 98 -12.91 10.21 25.50
N ASN A 99 -12.99 10.61 26.77
CA ASN A 99 -13.58 9.80 27.84
C ASN A 99 -15.10 10.02 27.94
N ASN A 100 -15.64 11.06 27.29
CA ASN A 100 -17.06 11.27 27.19
C ASN A 100 -17.64 10.34 26.10
N PRO A 101 -18.50 9.36 26.45
CA PRO A 101 -18.99 8.38 25.49
C PRO A 101 -19.77 9.00 24.33
N LYS A 102 -20.51 10.09 24.56
CA LYS A 102 -21.27 10.81 23.53
C LYS A 102 -20.33 11.48 22.53
N HIS A 103 -19.29 12.16 23.03
CA HIS A 103 -18.28 12.78 22.16
C HIS A 103 -17.55 11.73 21.32
N LEU A 104 -17.08 10.66 21.96
CA LEU A 104 -16.37 9.57 21.27
C LEU A 104 -17.25 8.94 20.19
N LYS A 105 -18.52 8.66 20.51
CA LYS A 105 -19.49 8.08 19.57
C LYS A 105 -19.71 8.99 18.36
N GLN A 106 -20.02 10.27 18.57
CA GLN A 106 -20.23 11.23 17.49
C GLN A 106 -18.99 11.39 16.60
N TYR A 107 -17.80 11.40 17.21
CA TYR A 107 -16.53 11.46 16.49
C TYR A 107 -16.29 10.21 15.64
N GLN A 108 -16.52 9.01 16.20
CA GLN A 108 -16.40 7.75 15.47
C GLN A 108 -17.41 7.66 14.32
N ASP A 109 -18.65 8.11 14.55
CA ASP A 109 -19.71 8.10 13.53
C ASP A 109 -19.35 9.01 12.35
N LYS A 110 -18.76 10.20 12.58
CA LYS A 110 -18.22 11.04 11.49
C LYS A 110 -17.20 10.30 10.62
N ILE A 111 -16.33 9.47 11.21
CA ILE A 111 -15.33 8.69 10.46
C ILE A 111 -15.99 7.54 9.70
N LYS A 112 -16.96 6.85 10.31
CA LYS A 112 -17.74 5.79 9.64
C LYS A 112 -18.52 6.35 8.45
N ASP A 113 -19.22 7.47 8.63
CA ASP A 113 -20.00 8.12 7.57
C ASP A 113 -19.12 8.66 6.44
N TYR A 114 -17.94 9.19 6.77
CA TYR A 114 -16.97 9.52 5.74
C TYR A 114 -16.47 8.28 4.99
N THR A 115 -16.24 7.17 5.70
CA THR A 115 -15.82 5.91 5.07
C THR A 115 -16.90 5.33 4.14
N LYS A 116 -18.18 5.44 4.51
CA LYS A 116 -19.32 5.09 3.66
C LYS A 116 -19.32 5.94 2.38
N ASP A 117 -19.18 7.27 2.49
CA ASP A 117 -19.11 8.14 1.31
C ASP A 117 -17.89 7.86 0.40
N VAL A 118 -16.75 7.48 0.99
CA VAL A 118 -15.57 7.06 0.22
C VAL A 118 -15.86 5.86 -0.69
N MET A 119 -16.87 5.03 -0.40
CA MET A 119 -17.28 3.94 -1.30
C MET A 119 -17.85 4.45 -2.62
N ASN A 120 -18.51 5.62 -2.65
CA ASN A 120 -18.92 6.24 -3.90
C ASN A 120 -17.71 6.74 -4.70
N VAL A 121 -16.71 7.31 -4.02
CA VAL A 121 -15.45 7.70 -4.67
C VAL A 121 -14.69 6.47 -5.20
N TYR A 122 -14.74 5.36 -4.48
CA TYR A 122 -14.20 4.07 -4.91
C TYR A 122 -14.93 3.56 -6.16
N ALA A 123 -16.26 3.64 -6.19
CA ALA A 123 -17.08 3.29 -7.35
C ALA A 123 -16.74 4.14 -8.58
N ASP A 124 -16.70 5.47 -8.42
CA ASP A 124 -16.38 6.45 -9.47
C ASP A 124 -14.95 6.34 -10.01
N SER A 125 -14.09 5.63 -9.28
CA SER A 125 -12.72 5.37 -9.71
C SER A 125 -12.61 4.22 -10.71
N PHE A 126 -13.69 3.48 -10.95
CA PHE A 126 -13.77 2.51 -12.03
C PHE A 126 -14.25 3.16 -13.33
N THR A 127 -13.53 2.89 -14.42
CA THR A 127 -14.02 3.12 -15.78
C THR A 127 -14.48 1.79 -16.36
N ARG A 128 -15.75 1.74 -16.76
CA ARG A 128 -16.40 0.58 -17.37
C ARG A 128 -17.24 1.03 -18.54
N LYS A 129 -17.29 0.19 -19.57
CA LYS A 129 -18.14 0.39 -20.74
C LYS A 129 -18.98 -0.86 -20.97
N ASP A 130 -20.20 -0.67 -21.44
CA ASP A 130 -21.04 -1.75 -21.95
C ASP A 130 -20.56 -2.22 -23.34
N LYS A 131 -21.31 -3.14 -23.96
CA LYS A 131 -20.99 -3.66 -25.30
C LYS A 131 -21.17 -2.63 -26.42
N GLU A 132 -21.94 -1.58 -26.18
CA GLU A 132 -22.22 -0.49 -27.12
C GLU A 132 -21.20 0.64 -26.98
N GLY A 133 -20.41 0.65 -25.90
CA GLY A 133 -19.35 1.60 -25.61
C GLY A 133 -19.78 2.73 -24.66
N ASN A 134 -20.99 2.67 -24.12
CA ASN A 134 -21.52 3.65 -23.17
C ASN A 134 -20.87 3.45 -21.80
N ASP A 135 -20.67 4.54 -21.07
CA ASP A 135 -20.10 4.48 -19.72
C ASP A 135 -21.10 3.87 -18.73
N ILE A 136 -20.62 2.88 -17.97
CA ILE A 136 -21.37 2.31 -16.86
C ILE A 136 -20.97 3.06 -15.60
N LYS A 137 -21.92 3.81 -15.04
CA LYS A 137 -21.76 4.49 -13.75
C LYS A 137 -22.04 3.50 -12.62
N LEU A 138 -21.04 3.27 -11.77
CA LEU A 138 -21.17 2.47 -10.55
C LEU A 138 -21.42 3.38 -9.35
N THR A 139 -22.05 2.84 -8.31
CA THR A 139 -22.27 3.49 -7.01
C THR A 139 -21.85 2.58 -5.87
N SER A 140 -21.83 3.06 -4.62
CA SER A 140 -21.53 2.20 -3.46
C SER A 140 -22.45 0.98 -3.37
N ASN A 141 -23.71 1.12 -3.79
CA ASN A 141 -24.72 0.05 -3.81
C ASN A 141 -24.36 -1.14 -4.72
N ASP A 142 -23.45 -0.94 -5.68
CA ASP A 142 -22.98 -2.01 -6.57
C ASP A 142 -21.91 -2.90 -5.91
N PHE A 143 -21.46 -2.57 -4.70
CA PHE A 143 -20.39 -3.29 -4.00
C PHE A 143 -20.94 -4.06 -2.79
N VAL A 144 -20.39 -5.25 -2.56
CA VAL A 144 -20.51 -5.95 -1.28
C VAL A 144 -19.26 -5.68 -0.48
N TYR A 145 -19.40 -4.95 0.63
CA TYR A 145 -18.27 -4.59 1.48
C TYR A 145 -18.62 -4.60 2.97
N THR A 146 -17.57 -4.68 3.78
CA THR A 146 -17.61 -4.44 5.22
C THR A 146 -16.40 -3.59 5.60
N ALA A 147 -16.55 -2.77 6.63
CA ALA A 147 -15.49 -1.90 7.12
C ALA A 147 -15.33 -2.06 8.63
N LYS A 148 -14.12 -1.80 9.12
CA LYS A 148 -13.77 -1.81 10.55
C LYS A 148 -13.07 -0.52 10.89
N LEU A 149 -13.52 0.16 11.95
CA LEU A 149 -12.83 1.30 12.54
C LEU A 149 -11.82 0.77 13.55
N GLU A 150 -10.56 1.18 13.40
CA GLU A 150 -9.46 0.87 14.31
C GLU A 150 -8.94 2.15 14.95
N SER A 151 -8.51 2.05 16.20
CA SER A 151 -8.04 3.15 17.03
C SER A 151 -6.52 3.14 17.22
N THR A 152 -5.81 2.08 16.81
CA THR A 152 -4.36 1.94 17.03
C THR A 152 -3.59 1.82 15.72
N ARG A 153 -2.56 2.65 15.54
CA ARG A 153 -1.57 2.50 14.46
C ARG A 153 -0.23 2.07 15.04
N LYS A 154 0.57 1.35 14.25
CA LYS A 154 1.95 0.98 14.62
C LYS A 154 2.97 1.56 13.66
N PHE A 155 4.15 1.89 14.18
CA PHE A 155 5.30 2.23 13.36
C PHE A 155 5.78 1.02 12.57
N LYS A 156 5.88 1.16 11.25
CA LYS A 156 6.38 0.11 10.34
C LYS A 156 7.85 0.34 10.02
N ASN A 157 8.57 -0.72 9.67
CA ASN A 157 9.96 -0.66 9.16
C ASN A 157 10.19 0.32 8.00
N THR A 158 9.13 0.64 7.24
CA THR A 158 9.20 1.58 6.12
C THR A 158 9.14 3.05 6.57
N ASN A 159 8.73 3.33 7.80
CA ASN A 159 8.59 4.68 8.34
C ASN A 159 9.95 5.39 8.44
N LYS A 160 9.99 6.68 8.08
CA LYS A 160 11.22 7.46 8.05
C LYS A 160 11.90 7.58 9.43
N HIS A 161 11.13 7.74 10.51
CA HIS A 161 11.68 7.84 11.87
C HIS A 161 12.25 6.50 12.32
N VAL A 162 11.55 5.39 12.03
CA VAL A 162 12.07 4.03 12.31
C VAL A 162 13.38 3.78 11.55
N LYS A 163 13.44 4.15 10.26
CA LYS A 163 14.66 4.01 9.46
C LYS A 163 15.81 4.85 10.00
N TYR A 164 15.52 6.07 10.45
CA TYR A 164 16.49 6.97 11.06
C TYR A 164 17.04 6.37 12.36
N ASN A 165 16.17 6.00 13.30
CA ASN A 165 16.56 5.36 14.56
C ASN A 165 17.29 4.03 14.33
N LYS A 166 16.91 3.25 13.32
CA LYS A 166 17.62 2.01 12.98
C LYS A 166 19.09 2.24 12.58
N LYS A 167 19.41 3.39 11.98
CA LYS A 167 20.81 3.75 11.68
C LYS A 167 21.58 4.06 12.97
N ILE A 168 20.96 4.82 13.87
CA ILE A 168 21.53 5.13 15.19
C ILE A 168 21.77 3.84 15.99
N LYS A 169 20.77 2.94 16.06
CA LYS A 169 20.92 1.67 16.79
C LYS A 169 22.08 0.84 16.25
N LYS A 170 22.25 0.74 14.93
CA LYS A 170 23.41 0.05 14.35
C LYS A 170 24.76 0.64 14.78
N GLN A 171 24.85 1.97 14.88
CA GLN A 171 26.09 2.62 15.35
C GLN A 171 26.33 2.32 16.83
N ILE A 172 25.27 2.35 17.64
CA ILE A 172 25.32 1.97 19.06
C ILE A 172 25.72 0.50 19.21
N ASP A 173 25.12 -0.43 18.47
CA ASP A 173 25.44 -1.86 18.50
C ASP A 173 26.95 -2.10 18.22
N SER A 174 27.51 -1.40 17.23
CA SER A 174 28.95 -1.48 16.93
C SER A 174 29.84 -0.85 17.99
N LEU A 175 29.35 0.12 18.77
CA LEU A 175 30.07 0.70 19.91
C LEU A 175 29.97 -0.19 21.16
N GLU A 176 28.81 -0.82 21.39
CA GLU A 176 28.60 -1.82 22.43
C GLU A 176 29.56 -3.01 22.24
N GLU A 177 29.69 -3.54 21.01
CA GLU A 177 30.67 -4.58 20.69
C GLU A 177 32.12 -4.12 20.93
N LYS A 178 32.47 -2.88 20.53
CA LYS A 178 33.80 -2.32 20.81
C LYS A 178 34.07 -2.14 22.29
N LEU A 179 33.04 -1.83 23.08
CA LEU A 179 33.15 -1.65 24.53
C LEU A 179 33.57 -2.96 25.20
N GLU A 180 33.02 -4.09 24.75
CA GLU A 180 33.39 -5.43 25.23
C GLU A 180 34.85 -5.77 24.88
N LEU A 181 35.29 -5.41 23.67
CA LEU A 181 36.65 -5.70 23.18
C LEU A 181 37.73 -4.73 23.71
N GLN A 182 37.35 -3.52 24.13
CA GLN A 182 38.28 -2.43 24.49
C GLN A 182 37.92 -1.80 25.85
N PRO A 183 38.04 -2.54 26.97
CA PRO A 183 37.66 -2.03 28.29
C PRO A 183 38.45 -0.79 28.72
N HIS A 184 39.68 -0.62 28.22
CA HIS A 184 40.51 0.57 28.48
C HIS A 184 39.94 1.87 27.88
N ARG A 185 39.04 1.80 26.88
CA ARG A 185 38.36 2.97 26.28
C ARG A 185 36.92 3.16 26.78
N LYS A 186 36.55 2.50 27.87
CA LYS A 186 35.17 2.41 28.36
C LYS A 186 34.45 3.75 28.46
N GLU A 187 35.07 4.75 29.09
CA GLU A 187 34.43 6.06 29.27
C GLU A 187 34.25 6.83 27.95
N GLN A 188 35.23 6.75 27.04
CA GLN A 188 35.12 7.35 25.71
C GLN A 188 33.98 6.72 24.91
N ILE A 189 33.92 5.38 24.87
CA ILE A 189 32.89 4.65 24.12
C ILE A 189 31.50 4.90 24.73
N LYS A 190 31.37 4.88 26.05
CA LYS A 190 30.12 5.22 26.74
C LYS A 190 29.68 6.65 26.45
N SER A 191 30.59 7.61 26.38
CA SER A 191 30.25 8.98 25.98
C SER A 191 29.68 9.05 24.57
N GLN A 192 30.30 8.36 23.61
CA GLN A 192 29.82 8.28 22.23
C GLN A 192 28.43 7.65 22.13
N ILE A 193 28.17 6.59 22.92
CA ILE A 193 26.84 5.96 23.00
C ILE A 193 25.82 6.98 23.52
N ARG A 194 26.11 7.68 24.63
CA ARG A 194 25.21 8.70 25.20
C ARG A 194 24.87 9.81 24.19
N ASP A 195 25.83 10.24 23.39
CA ASP A 195 25.59 11.27 22.37
C ASP A 195 24.73 10.76 21.21
N LEU A 196 24.89 9.50 20.79
CA LEU A 196 24.01 8.87 19.82
C LEU A 196 22.59 8.66 20.38
N GLU A 197 22.45 8.31 21.66
CA GLU A 197 21.14 8.11 22.29
C GLU A 197 20.29 9.38 22.33
N LYS A 198 20.94 10.55 22.49
CA LYS A 198 20.28 11.87 22.41
C LYS A 198 19.71 12.16 21.01
N LEU A 199 20.19 11.49 19.98
CA LEU A 199 19.70 11.66 18.61
C LEU A 199 18.45 10.81 18.32
N TYR A 200 18.08 9.86 19.18
CA TYR A 200 16.90 9.04 18.92
C TYR A 200 15.64 9.89 18.81
N LEU A 201 14.87 9.64 17.75
CA LEU A 201 13.52 10.18 17.63
C LEU A 201 12.59 9.42 18.57
N ARG A 202 11.90 10.16 19.42
CA ARG A 202 10.92 9.66 20.38
C ARG A 202 9.54 10.21 20.10
N GLN A 203 8.52 9.54 20.62
CA GLN A 203 7.14 10.01 20.59
C GLN A 203 6.65 10.29 22.01
N ASP A 204 6.04 11.46 22.25
CA ASP A 204 5.35 11.78 23.52
C ASP A 204 3.96 11.12 23.61
N LYS A 205 3.19 11.45 24.65
CA LYS A 205 1.83 10.90 24.85
C LYS A 205 0.81 11.45 23.85
N GLU A 206 1.07 12.62 23.30
CA GLU A 206 0.22 13.33 22.33
C GLU A 206 0.51 12.91 20.88
N GLY A 207 1.63 12.23 20.66
CA GLY A 207 2.03 11.72 19.36
C GLY A 207 3.06 12.58 18.62
N LYS A 208 3.55 13.66 19.23
CA LYS A 208 4.57 14.52 18.63
C LYS A 208 5.93 13.83 18.68
N VAL A 209 6.75 14.14 17.70
CA VAL A 209 8.07 13.53 17.52
C VAL A 209 9.16 14.53 17.83
N HIS A 210 10.08 14.15 18.71
CA HIS A 210 11.18 14.99 19.16
C HIS A 210 12.41 14.13 19.52
N THR A 211 13.53 14.79 19.82
CA THR A 211 14.79 14.17 20.24
C THR A 211 15.09 14.34 21.71
N ASN A 212 14.23 15.04 22.49
CA ASN A 212 14.42 15.14 23.93
C ASN A 212 14.33 13.74 24.58
N ASN A 213 14.81 13.59 25.82
CA ASN A 213 14.82 12.29 26.51
C ASN A 213 13.44 11.82 27.02
N ALA A 214 12.36 12.54 26.73
CA ALA A 214 11.02 12.14 27.11
C ALA A 214 10.42 11.17 26.08
N GLY A 215 9.48 10.33 26.52
CA GLY A 215 8.72 9.45 25.63
C GLY A 215 9.48 8.25 25.07
N ASP A 216 8.81 7.55 24.17
CA ASP A 216 9.24 6.24 23.69
C ASP A 216 10.07 6.33 22.42
N ILE A 217 11.20 5.61 22.39
CA ILE A 217 12.04 5.50 21.18
C ILE A 217 11.23 4.87 20.05
N ILE A 218 11.11 5.60 18.94
CA ILE A 218 10.36 5.14 17.78
C ILE A 218 11.07 3.95 17.14
N LYS A 219 10.44 2.77 17.21
CA LYS A 219 10.93 1.52 16.62
C LYS A 219 9.81 0.77 15.91
N ASN A 220 10.17 -0.18 15.06
CA ASN A 220 9.19 -1.01 14.36
C ASN A 220 8.31 -1.76 15.37
N GLY A 221 7.00 -1.74 15.16
CA GLY A 221 6.01 -2.37 16.03
C GLY A 221 5.53 -1.50 17.18
N LEU A 222 6.21 -0.38 17.49
CA LEU A 222 5.77 0.55 18.53
C LEU A 222 4.37 1.10 18.17
N LYS A 223 3.45 1.09 19.14
CA LYS A 223 2.14 1.73 18.99
C LYS A 223 2.33 3.23 18.91
N LYS A 224 1.67 3.86 17.96
CA LYS A 224 1.62 5.31 17.87
C LYS A 224 0.71 5.82 18.98
N THR A 225 1.13 6.87 19.67
CA THR A 225 0.31 7.67 20.57
C THR A 225 -0.42 8.77 19.78
N GLY A 226 -1.31 9.53 20.43
CA GLY A 226 -2.13 10.57 19.79
C GLY A 226 -3.31 10.01 18.97
N ARG A 227 -3.71 10.75 17.92
CA ARG A 227 -4.88 10.41 17.10
C ARG A 227 -4.55 9.35 16.06
N ASN A 228 -5.20 8.21 16.18
CA ASN A 228 -4.86 7.02 15.39
C ASN A 228 -6.05 6.37 14.68
N HIS A 229 -7.25 6.96 14.77
CA HIS A 229 -8.45 6.41 14.17
C HIS A 229 -8.34 6.29 12.64
N HIS A 230 -8.73 5.13 12.13
CA HIS A 230 -8.70 4.82 10.70
C HIS A 230 -9.58 3.63 10.36
N SER A 231 -9.97 3.52 9.10
CA SER A 231 -10.87 2.46 8.67
C SER A 231 -10.19 1.52 7.70
N HIS A 232 -10.44 0.23 7.88
CA HIS A 232 -10.12 -0.82 6.92
C HIS A 232 -11.41 -1.24 6.23
N VAL A 233 -11.42 -1.28 4.90
CA VAL A 233 -12.57 -1.65 4.09
C VAL A 233 -12.21 -2.90 3.31
N VAL A 234 -12.99 -3.97 3.51
CA VAL A 234 -12.91 -5.24 2.78
C VAL A 234 -14.04 -5.26 1.76
N VAL A 235 -13.70 -5.43 0.49
CA VAL A 235 -14.66 -5.37 -0.63
C VAL A 235 -14.58 -6.67 -1.42
N SER A 236 -15.73 -7.30 -1.69
CA SER A 236 -15.78 -8.45 -2.60
C SER A 236 -15.32 -8.02 -4.00
N LYS A 237 -14.64 -8.93 -4.71
CA LYS A 237 -14.29 -8.72 -6.13
C LYS A 237 -15.54 -8.67 -7.00
N GLN A 238 -16.59 -9.40 -6.63
CA GLN A 238 -17.83 -9.40 -7.39
C GLN A 238 -18.70 -8.21 -6.95
N SER A 239 -19.44 -7.62 -7.89
CA SER A 239 -20.50 -6.65 -7.58
C SER A 239 -21.65 -7.31 -6.81
N LYS A 240 -22.49 -6.49 -6.16
CA LYS A 240 -23.78 -6.90 -5.59
C LYS A 240 -24.79 -7.18 -6.71
N SER A 241 -24.80 -6.32 -7.73
CA SER A 241 -25.67 -6.42 -8.90
C SER A 241 -25.12 -7.42 -9.93
N LEU A 242 -25.98 -8.27 -10.50
CA LEU A 242 -25.67 -9.00 -11.73
C LEU A 242 -25.73 -8.01 -12.91
N TRP A 243 -24.99 -8.24 -14.01
CA TRP A 243 -25.25 -7.42 -15.22
C TRP A 243 -26.67 -7.68 -15.72
N TYR A 244 -27.54 -6.75 -15.39
CA TYR A 244 -28.81 -6.50 -16.04
C TYR A 244 -29.04 -5.00 -15.98
N LYS A 245 -28.58 -4.30 -17.02
CA LYS A 245 -28.97 -2.93 -17.41
C LYS A 245 -28.19 -2.56 -18.67
N GLY A 246 -28.73 -2.93 -19.83
CA GLY A 246 -28.19 -2.58 -21.16
C GLY A 246 -27.47 -3.70 -21.93
N GLU A 247 -27.29 -4.90 -21.36
CA GLU A 247 -26.67 -6.01 -22.10
C GLU A 247 -27.70 -6.81 -22.90
N ARG A 248 -27.43 -7.01 -24.20
CA ARG A 248 -27.95 -8.17 -24.94
C ARG A 248 -27.30 -9.43 -24.34
N ILE A 249 -28.07 -10.20 -23.57
CA ILE A 249 -27.68 -11.53 -23.10
C ILE A 249 -28.17 -12.54 -24.14
N ILE A 250 -27.26 -13.37 -24.61
CA ILE A 250 -27.50 -14.34 -25.68
C ILE A 250 -27.45 -15.74 -25.06
N ASP A 251 -28.32 -16.65 -25.47
CA ASP A 251 -28.24 -18.05 -25.05
C ASP A 251 -27.09 -18.81 -25.72
N GLY A 252 -26.91 -20.09 -25.35
CA GLY A 252 -25.88 -20.95 -25.94
C GLY A 252 -26.06 -21.24 -27.44
N ASN A 253 -27.19 -20.82 -28.01
CA ASN A 253 -27.56 -20.99 -29.42
C ASN A 253 -27.52 -19.66 -30.20
N GLY A 254 -27.05 -18.57 -29.60
CA GLY A 254 -26.96 -17.28 -30.29
C GLY A 254 -28.25 -16.45 -30.26
N LYS A 255 -29.31 -16.85 -29.54
CA LYS A 255 -30.59 -16.13 -29.47
C LYS A 255 -30.61 -15.10 -28.34
N MET A 256 -31.10 -13.89 -28.64
CA MET A 256 -31.24 -12.81 -27.66
C MET A 256 -32.31 -13.17 -26.62
N LEU A 257 -31.93 -13.15 -25.35
CA LEU A 257 -32.88 -13.27 -24.24
C LEU A 257 -33.66 -11.96 -24.13
N ILE A 258 -34.98 -12.07 -24.00
CA ILE A 258 -35.88 -10.92 -23.90
C ILE A 258 -36.52 -10.81 -22.51
N ASN A 259 -36.75 -11.94 -21.83
CA ASN A 259 -37.32 -11.99 -20.48
C ASN A 259 -36.27 -11.68 -19.41
N ASP A 260 -36.62 -10.77 -18.50
CA ASP A 260 -35.82 -10.34 -17.35
C ASP A 260 -35.41 -11.51 -16.43
N TYR A 261 -36.30 -12.48 -16.24
CA TYR A 261 -36.03 -13.69 -15.47
C TYR A 261 -34.88 -14.52 -16.04
N GLU A 262 -34.89 -14.77 -17.36
CA GLU A 262 -33.86 -15.57 -18.01
C GLU A 262 -32.52 -14.83 -18.09
N LYS A 263 -32.59 -13.51 -18.33
CA LYS A 263 -31.43 -12.63 -18.31
C LYS A 263 -30.78 -12.61 -16.93
N VAL A 264 -31.55 -12.50 -15.84
CA VAL A 264 -31.05 -12.60 -14.45
C VAL A 264 -30.45 -13.99 -14.16
N LYS A 265 -31.06 -15.07 -14.65
CA LYS A 265 -30.56 -16.44 -14.46
C LYS A 265 -29.21 -16.68 -15.15
N LYS A 266 -28.94 -16.03 -16.28
CA LYS A 266 -27.67 -16.17 -17.04
C LYS A 266 -26.65 -15.06 -16.75
N ALA A 267 -27.08 -13.96 -16.16
CA ALA A 267 -26.20 -12.85 -15.80
C ALA A 267 -25.16 -13.28 -14.75
N ARG A 268 -23.99 -12.66 -14.83
CA ARG A 268 -22.90 -12.89 -13.86
C ARG A 268 -22.57 -11.57 -13.14
N PRO A 269 -22.09 -11.65 -11.88
CA PRO A 269 -21.57 -10.47 -11.20
C PRO A 269 -20.39 -9.85 -11.96
N ILE A 270 -20.25 -8.52 -11.89
CA ILE A 270 -19.09 -7.80 -12.43
C ILE A 270 -17.87 -8.13 -11.57
N SER A 271 -16.76 -8.49 -12.20
CA SER A 271 -15.47 -8.51 -11.49
C SER A 271 -14.89 -7.09 -11.37
N LEU A 272 -14.98 -6.49 -10.18
CA LEU A 272 -14.48 -5.18 -9.79
C LEU A 272 -13.12 -5.28 -9.09
N SER A 273 -12.06 -5.36 -9.89
CA SER A 273 -10.68 -5.41 -9.37
C SER A 273 -10.03 -4.04 -9.37
N PRO A 274 -9.65 -3.47 -8.21
CA PRO A 274 -8.88 -2.24 -8.15
C PRO A 274 -7.43 -2.44 -8.63
N GLY A 275 -6.97 -3.69 -8.83
CA GLY A 275 -5.66 -3.98 -9.42
C GLY A 275 -5.60 -3.81 -10.95
N ALA A 276 -6.74 -3.68 -11.62
CA ALA A 276 -6.79 -3.46 -13.06
C ALA A 276 -6.50 -1.99 -13.38
N ASN A 277 -5.26 -1.66 -13.77
CA ASN A 277 -4.90 -0.27 -14.08
C ASN A 277 -5.55 0.21 -15.40
N SER A 278 -6.27 1.34 -15.37
CA SER A 278 -6.75 2.03 -16.56
C SER A 278 -5.65 2.77 -17.33
N LYS A 279 -4.57 3.17 -16.65
CA LYS A 279 -3.42 3.87 -17.26
C LYS A 279 -2.64 2.95 -18.21
N GLY A 280 -2.83 3.13 -19.51
CA GLY A 280 -1.91 2.66 -20.55
C GLY A 280 -2.16 1.26 -21.15
N LYS A 281 -3.27 0.59 -20.79
CA LYS A 281 -3.68 -0.69 -21.43
C LYS A 281 -4.91 -0.56 -22.32
N SER A 282 -5.23 0.64 -22.80
CA SER A 282 -6.30 0.86 -23.80
C SER A 282 -6.11 -0.02 -25.05
N LYS A 283 -4.88 -0.38 -25.40
CA LYS A 283 -4.56 -1.31 -26.50
C LYS A 283 -5.01 -2.76 -26.28
N LYS A 284 -5.22 -3.21 -25.03
CA LYS A 284 -5.61 -4.61 -24.74
C LYS A 284 -7.12 -4.83 -24.73
N HIS A 285 -7.92 -3.82 -24.40
CA HIS A 285 -9.37 -3.93 -24.43
C HIS A 285 -9.88 -3.29 -25.71
N LYS A 286 -10.31 -4.12 -26.67
CA LYS A 286 -10.95 -3.68 -27.91
C LYS A 286 -12.45 -3.94 -27.82
N LEU A 287 -13.25 -2.93 -28.12
CA LEU A 287 -14.69 -3.04 -28.32
C LEU A 287 -14.99 -2.52 -29.72
N ASN A 288 -15.61 -3.34 -30.57
CA ASN A 288 -15.86 -3.03 -31.99
C ASN A 288 -14.59 -2.55 -32.73
N GLY A 289 -13.45 -3.21 -32.47
CA GLY A 289 -12.16 -2.84 -33.04
C GLY A 289 -11.48 -1.61 -32.44
N LYS A 290 -12.19 -0.79 -31.64
CA LYS A 290 -11.69 0.42 -31.00
C LYS A 290 -11.12 0.14 -29.60
N SER A 291 -9.98 0.74 -29.30
CA SER A 291 -9.34 0.64 -27.98
C SER A 291 -10.12 1.40 -26.91
N ILE A 292 -10.48 0.72 -25.81
CA ILE A 292 -11.21 1.32 -24.68
C ILE A 292 -10.39 1.29 -23.39
N SER A 293 -10.54 2.32 -22.55
CA SER A 293 -9.93 2.38 -21.22
C SER A 293 -10.88 1.76 -20.20
N VAL A 294 -10.52 0.58 -19.68
CA VAL A 294 -11.27 -0.12 -18.62
C VAL A 294 -10.33 -0.36 -17.45
N GLY A 295 -10.78 -0.09 -16.22
CA GLY A 295 -10.00 -0.33 -15.01
C GLY A 295 -10.25 0.66 -13.89
N PHE A 296 -9.43 0.60 -12.85
CA PHE A 296 -9.47 1.45 -11.67
C PHE A 296 -8.38 2.52 -11.73
N ASN A 297 -8.74 3.76 -11.39
CA ASN A 297 -7.82 4.89 -11.33
C ASN A 297 -7.46 5.23 -9.86
N HIS A 298 -6.32 4.69 -9.40
CA HIS A 298 -5.80 4.93 -8.05
C HIS A 298 -5.52 6.39 -7.73
N GLU A 299 -5.15 7.20 -8.73
CA GLU A 299 -4.85 8.61 -8.49
C GLU A 299 -6.14 9.41 -8.29
N LYS A 300 -7.15 9.16 -9.14
CA LYS A 300 -8.49 9.72 -8.97
C LYS A 300 -9.07 9.32 -7.61
N PHE A 301 -8.93 8.06 -7.20
CA PHE A 301 -9.42 7.59 -5.90
C PHE A 301 -8.81 8.37 -4.72
N LYS A 302 -7.49 8.60 -4.74
CA LYS A 302 -6.81 9.35 -3.68
C LYS A 302 -7.18 10.82 -3.65
N GLU A 303 -7.16 11.46 -4.82
CA GLU A 303 -7.47 12.89 -4.95
C GLU A 303 -8.91 13.18 -4.53
N ASN A 304 -9.86 12.43 -5.08
CA ASN A 304 -11.27 12.66 -4.82
C ASN A 304 -11.67 12.29 -3.39
N SER A 305 -10.99 11.33 -2.75
CA SER A 305 -11.22 11.06 -1.32
C SER A 305 -10.81 12.28 -0.46
N GLY A 306 -9.67 12.91 -0.77
CA GLY A 306 -9.26 14.14 -0.08
C GLY A 306 -10.19 15.32 -0.32
N LYS A 307 -10.68 15.49 -1.55
CA LYS A 307 -11.70 16.49 -1.90
C LYS A 307 -13.00 16.26 -1.14
N LEU A 308 -13.50 15.02 -1.14
CA LEU A 308 -14.69 14.63 -0.39
C LEU A 308 -14.56 14.97 1.10
N PHE A 309 -13.41 14.70 1.74
CA PHE A 309 -13.22 15.07 3.15
C PHE A 309 -13.28 16.59 3.37
N SER A 310 -12.63 17.33 2.48
CA SER A 310 -12.57 18.79 2.54
C SER A 310 -13.96 19.41 2.38
N GLU A 311 -14.74 18.91 1.43
CA GLU A 311 -16.12 19.32 1.17
C GLU A 311 -17.06 18.93 2.32
N LYS A 312 -17.06 17.64 2.71
CA LYS A 312 -17.96 17.11 3.75
C LYS A 312 -17.78 17.78 5.11
N PHE A 313 -16.56 18.14 5.46
CA PHE A 313 -16.23 18.69 6.78
C PHE A 313 -15.79 20.14 6.76
N ASN A 314 -15.89 20.84 5.62
CA ASN A 314 -15.37 22.19 5.43
C ASN A 314 -13.91 22.33 5.93
N TYR A 315 -13.08 21.34 5.60
CA TYR A 315 -11.68 21.30 6.01
C TYR A 315 -10.79 21.91 4.92
N LYS A 316 -9.90 22.83 5.30
CA LYS A 316 -8.95 23.46 4.39
C LYS A 316 -7.55 22.85 4.60
N PRO A 317 -7.13 21.88 3.77
CA PRO A 317 -5.82 21.25 3.92
C PRO A 317 -4.70 22.23 3.56
N LEU A 318 -3.63 22.22 4.36
CA LEU A 318 -2.40 22.92 4.00
C LEU A 318 -1.77 22.30 2.73
N GLU A 319 -0.95 23.07 2.02
CA GLU A 319 -0.34 22.60 0.75
C GLU A 319 0.48 21.30 0.91
N ASN A 320 1.09 21.10 2.08
CA ASN A 320 1.84 19.89 2.41
C ASN A 320 0.98 18.69 2.87
N GLU A 321 -0.32 18.90 3.07
CA GLU A 321 -1.31 17.86 3.43
C GLU A 321 -2.10 17.36 2.22
N GLN A 322 -2.12 18.15 1.14
CA GLN A 322 -2.81 17.81 -0.09
C GLN A 322 -2.10 16.64 -0.80
N TYR A 323 -2.91 15.77 -1.39
CA TYR A 323 -2.38 14.70 -2.21
C TYR A 323 -1.70 15.30 -3.45
N LYS A 324 -0.37 15.23 -3.51
CA LYS A 324 0.38 15.56 -4.72
C LYS A 324 0.51 14.30 -5.56
N PRO A 325 -0.17 14.20 -6.72
CA PRO A 325 0.04 13.07 -7.62
C PRO A 325 1.54 13.01 -7.93
N GLY A 326 2.10 11.80 -7.89
CA GLY A 326 3.50 11.64 -8.25
C GLY A 326 3.69 12.23 -9.64
N VAL A 327 4.50 13.30 -9.77
CA VAL A 327 4.89 13.88 -11.06
C VAL A 327 5.21 12.70 -11.96
N SER A 328 4.46 12.57 -13.05
CA SER A 328 4.68 11.46 -13.97
C SER A 328 6.15 11.46 -14.31
N ASN A 329 6.83 10.38 -13.96
CA ASN A 329 8.19 10.08 -14.36
C ASN A 329 8.37 10.06 -15.91
N SER A 330 7.39 10.45 -16.72
CA SER A 330 7.47 10.47 -18.19
C SER A 330 8.52 11.46 -18.71
N VAL A 331 8.71 12.63 -18.08
CA VAL A 331 9.75 13.60 -18.50
C VAL A 331 11.11 13.20 -17.94
N THR A 332 11.17 12.84 -16.65
CA THR A 332 12.43 12.46 -15.98
C THR A 332 12.95 11.08 -16.42
N GLN A 333 12.09 10.13 -16.83
CA GLN A 333 12.50 8.86 -17.46
C GLN A 333 12.81 9.00 -18.95
N LYS A 334 12.21 9.95 -19.69
CA LYS A 334 12.67 10.22 -21.06
C LYS A 334 14.11 10.74 -21.07
N ILE A 335 14.44 11.63 -20.13
CA ILE A 335 15.79 12.21 -20.01
C ILE A 335 16.78 11.20 -19.43
N LYS A 336 16.43 10.44 -18.37
CA LYS A 336 17.34 9.40 -17.83
C LYS A 336 17.45 8.14 -18.71
N GLY A 337 16.40 7.77 -19.43
CA GLY A 337 16.34 6.54 -20.23
C GLY A 337 17.12 6.63 -21.55
N LYS A 338 17.08 7.78 -22.24
CA LYS A 338 17.85 7.99 -23.49
C LYS A 338 19.36 8.09 -23.23
N SER A 339 19.77 8.79 -22.17
CA SER A 339 21.19 9.02 -21.86
C SER A 339 21.87 7.77 -21.29
N ILE A 340 21.20 7.02 -20.40
CA ILE A 340 21.77 5.82 -19.77
C ILE A 340 21.69 4.60 -20.71
N GLY A 341 20.70 4.53 -21.61
CA GLY A 341 20.56 3.45 -22.58
C GLY A 341 21.68 3.42 -23.62
N LYS A 342 22.03 4.59 -24.20
CA LYS A 342 23.17 4.71 -25.13
C LYS A 342 24.51 4.47 -24.43
N ALA A 343 24.70 5.03 -23.23
CA ALA A 343 25.93 4.82 -22.46
C ALA A 343 26.13 3.34 -22.05
N LYS A 344 25.07 2.64 -21.59
CA LYS A 344 25.17 1.22 -21.25
C LYS A 344 25.36 0.31 -22.46
N GLY A 345 24.77 0.62 -23.61
CA GLY A 345 24.97 -0.13 -24.84
C GLY A 345 26.40 -0.04 -25.37
N SER A 346 26.95 1.19 -25.38
CA SER A 346 28.34 1.44 -25.78
C SER A 346 29.34 0.83 -24.80
N ILE A 347 29.17 1.05 -23.49
CA ILE A 347 30.06 0.48 -22.46
C ILE A 347 30.01 -1.05 -22.45
N LYS A 348 28.83 -1.66 -22.67
CA LYS A 348 28.70 -3.13 -22.73
C LYS A 348 29.34 -3.71 -24.00
N GLY A 349 29.25 -3.03 -25.13
CA GLY A 349 29.92 -3.44 -26.38
C GLY A 349 31.44 -3.36 -26.28
N THR A 350 31.97 -2.27 -25.72
CA THR A 350 33.42 -2.08 -25.53
C THR A 350 34.01 -3.06 -24.52
N ILE A 351 33.38 -3.21 -23.35
CA ILE A 351 33.82 -4.16 -22.32
C ILE A 351 33.76 -5.61 -22.82
N GLN A 352 32.76 -5.97 -23.62
CA GLN A 352 32.62 -7.34 -24.13
C GLN A 352 33.65 -7.67 -25.23
N ASN A 353 34.09 -6.68 -26.02
CA ASN A 353 35.15 -6.84 -27.02
C ASN A 353 36.55 -6.82 -26.38
N GLU A 354 36.81 -5.95 -25.40
CA GLU A 354 38.08 -5.95 -24.64
C GLU A 354 38.24 -7.24 -23.80
N LEU A 355 37.17 -7.70 -23.14
CA LEU A 355 37.20 -8.98 -22.41
C LEU A 355 37.49 -10.17 -23.34
N ARG A 356 36.94 -10.19 -24.56
CA ARG A 356 37.24 -11.26 -25.53
C ARG A 356 38.67 -11.19 -26.04
N GLY A 357 39.21 -10.00 -26.29
CA GLY A 357 40.59 -9.80 -26.73
C GLY A 357 41.63 -10.14 -25.66
N GLU A 358 41.36 -9.83 -24.38
CA GLU A 358 42.27 -10.14 -23.28
C GLU A 358 42.15 -11.60 -22.81
N VAL A 359 40.96 -12.20 -22.81
CA VAL A 359 40.79 -13.63 -22.47
C VAL A 359 41.54 -14.52 -23.46
N ALA A 360 41.53 -14.21 -24.76
CA ALA A 360 42.30 -14.96 -25.76
C ALA A 360 43.82 -14.89 -25.51
N LYS A 361 44.35 -13.71 -25.14
CA LYS A 361 45.79 -13.52 -24.85
C LYS A 361 46.23 -14.17 -23.52
N VAL A 362 45.32 -14.26 -22.54
CA VAL A 362 45.58 -14.91 -21.25
C VAL A 362 45.45 -16.43 -21.36
N GLU A 363 44.47 -16.96 -22.12
CA GLU A 363 44.34 -18.39 -22.35
C GLU A 363 45.59 -18.97 -23.03
N GLU A 364 46.14 -18.28 -24.04
CA GLU A 364 47.38 -18.69 -24.72
C GLU A 364 48.62 -18.70 -23.80
N LYS A 365 48.69 -17.75 -22.85
CA LYS A 365 49.83 -17.60 -21.92
C LYS A 365 49.75 -18.55 -20.72
N VAL A 366 48.54 -18.89 -20.25
CA VAL A 366 48.32 -19.71 -19.04
C VAL A 366 48.29 -21.21 -19.37
N LEU A 367 47.95 -21.61 -20.60
CA LEU A 367 48.04 -23.00 -21.07
C LEU A 367 49.45 -23.61 -20.96
N ARG A 368 50.50 -22.79 -20.88
CA ARG A 368 51.89 -23.26 -20.85
C ARG A 368 52.49 -23.46 -19.46
N THR A 369 51.81 -23.14 -18.35
CA THR A 369 52.53 -23.10 -17.06
C THR A 369 51.75 -23.37 -15.75
N ILE A 370 50.42 -23.60 -15.73
CA ILE A 370 49.72 -23.84 -14.44
C ILE A 370 48.58 -24.85 -14.57
N SER A 371 48.47 -25.76 -13.61
CA SER A 371 47.49 -26.86 -13.54
C SER A 371 46.03 -26.45 -13.27
N ASN A 372 45.74 -25.19 -12.91
CA ASN A 372 44.36 -24.70 -12.83
C ASN A 372 44.19 -23.22 -13.26
N PRO A 373 44.18 -22.95 -14.58
CA PRO A 373 44.16 -21.61 -15.18
C PRO A 373 42.99 -20.72 -14.77
N LYS A 374 41.80 -21.31 -14.60
CA LYS A 374 40.54 -20.56 -14.38
C LYS A 374 40.50 -19.85 -13.04
N ALA A 375 41.05 -20.48 -11.99
CA ALA A 375 41.07 -19.89 -10.65
C ALA A 375 42.00 -18.67 -10.56
N ALA A 376 43.15 -18.73 -11.24
CA ALA A 376 44.11 -17.62 -11.31
C ALA A 376 43.53 -16.42 -12.06
N ALA A 377 42.92 -16.65 -13.23
CA ALA A 377 42.29 -15.59 -14.02
C ALA A 377 41.17 -14.85 -13.26
N ILE A 378 40.33 -15.59 -12.52
CA ILE A 378 39.26 -15.00 -11.69
C ILE A 378 39.82 -14.14 -10.56
N LYS A 379 40.94 -14.56 -9.94
CA LYS A 379 41.58 -13.82 -8.85
C LYS A 379 42.15 -12.49 -9.35
N GLU A 380 42.75 -12.48 -10.54
CA GLU A 380 43.33 -11.28 -11.14
C GLU A 380 42.26 -10.29 -11.64
N LEU A 381 41.17 -10.80 -12.22
CA LEU A 381 39.99 -10.01 -12.58
C LEU A 381 39.36 -9.30 -11.38
N LYS A 382 39.22 -9.99 -10.23
CA LYS A 382 38.70 -9.38 -9.00
C LYS A 382 39.61 -8.27 -8.47
N LYS A 383 40.93 -8.41 -8.63
CA LYS A 383 41.91 -7.38 -8.24
C LYS A 383 41.76 -6.13 -9.11
N LYS A 384 41.75 -6.29 -10.44
CA LYS A 384 41.61 -5.15 -11.38
C LYS A 384 40.28 -4.41 -11.22
N VAL A 385 39.16 -5.12 -11.01
CA VAL A 385 37.85 -4.48 -10.73
C VAL A 385 37.89 -3.64 -9.45
N LYS A 386 38.59 -4.11 -8.42
CA LYS A 386 38.75 -3.36 -7.15
C LYS A 386 39.58 -2.10 -7.35
N ASP A 387 40.59 -2.14 -8.20
CA ASP A 387 41.46 -0.99 -8.48
C ASP A 387 40.74 0.07 -9.33
N ILE A 388 39.94 -0.33 -10.32
CA ILE A 388 39.08 0.58 -11.10
C ILE A 388 38.02 1.26 -10.21
N LEU A 389 37.40 0.49 -9.30
CA LEU A 389 36.42 1.06 -8.36
C LEU A 389 37.06 2.07 -7.40
N LYS A 390 38.30 1.83 -6.97
CA LYS A 390 39.05 2.80 -6.14
C LYS A 390 39.40 4.06 -6.92
N ALA A 391 39.87 3.94 -8.16
CA ALA A 391 40.20 5.08 -9.00
C ALA A 391 38.98 5.97 -9.31
N THR A 392 37.79 5.37 -9.43
CA THR A 392 36.53 6.09 -9.70
C THR A 392 36.00 6.85 -8.47
N VAL A 393 36.39 6.45 -7.25
CA VAL A 393 35.97 7.10 -5.99
C VAL A 393 36.90 8.26 -5.61
N LEU A 394 38.13 8.30 -6.12
CA LEU A 394 39.12 9.36 -5.85
C LEU A 394 38.99 10.61 -6.75
N GLN A 395 38.09 10.60 -7.74
CA GLN A 395 37.81 11.76 -8.62
C GLN A 395 36.47 12.46 -8.31
N LYS A 396 36.03 12.47 -7.05
CA LYS A 396 34.85 13.22 -6.60
C LYS A 396 35.10 14.03 -5.35
#